data_AF-A0A2X0WYZ4-F1
#
_entry.id   AF-A0A2X0WYZ4-F1
#
_cell.length_a   1.000
_cell.length_b   1.000
_cell.length_c   1.000
_cell.angle_alpha   90.00
_cell.angle_beta   90.00
_cell.angle_gamma   90.00
#
_symmetry.space_group_name_H-M   'P 1'
#
loop_
_entity.id
_entity.type
_entity.pdbx_description
1 polymer ?
#
loop_
_entity_poly.entity_id
_entity_poly.type
_entity_poly.pdbx_seq_one_letter_code
_entity_poly.pdbx_strand_id
1 'polypeptide(L)'
;MTDNEIRATIDALNAKDDYDGIIDFIATLDNVDFDCALQLARAHINKANRAEPSYAYKLYLNASDILDTYAQKGKDSPSWLFYKGYTLFKLNLVSEALIRFERAMRFVTISDGALFNQIGNMLKICKTLEARLSETLSDDDLNLIDEHIQKHFGSYSVLSSSDSIDLIDVAPTESHNYHVIMTKGLSAFLMDVPDGFDKKSNARIELAIALPLKWDKSNTWPFELLRKLSMLLKSGNRFLGFGFTLDNEKAFAKNTAYTGAMLTALGDYSKESQAIELANGDTVNIFQVVPLMPMEVAYRQKHQAQELLDLFKLRHVVLSPLVDGREDVCQSISAKSV
;
A
#
# COMPACT_ATOMS: atom_id res chain seq x y z
N MET A 1 30.81 22.81 24.11
CA MET A 1 31.60 22.00 23.15
C MET A 1 31.91 22.85 21.95
N THR A 2 33.03 22.61 21.30
CA THR A 2 33.37 23.21 20.00
C THR A 2 32.65 22.47 18.86
N ASP A 3 32.46 23.11 17.70
CA ASP A 3 31.82 22.50 16.53
C ASP A 3 32.52 21.21 16.07
N ASN A 4 33.86 21.16 16.20
CA ASN A 4 34.65 19.98 15.88
C ASN A 4 34.37 18.82 16.85
N GLU A 5 34.19 19.10 18.15
CA GLU A 5 33.85 18.07 19.14
C GLU A 5 32.42 17.55 18.93
N ILE A 6 31.48 18.44 18.57
CA ILE A 6 30.10 18.06 18.22
C ILE A 6 30.13 17.11 17.03
N ARG A 7 30.81 17.50 15.95
CA ARG A 7 30.92 16.68 14.73
C ARG A 7 31.57 15.32 14.99
N ALA A 8 32.70 15.30 15.71
CA ALA A 8 33.38 14.06 16.06
C ALA A 8 32.50 13.11 16.90
N THR A 9 31.68 13.66 17.81
CA THR A 9 30.73 12.89 18.61
C THR A 9 29.65 12.26 17.72
N ILE A 10 29.05 13.05 16.83
CA ILE A 10 28.03 12.57 15.90
C ILE A 10 28.61 11.50 14.96
N ASP A 11 29.82 11.70 14.43
CA ASP A 11 30.49 10.73 13.55
C ASP A 11 30.76 9.40 14.28
N ALA A 12 31.17 9.45 15.56
CA ALA A 12 31.40 8.26 16.37
C ALA A 12 30.11 7.47 16.68
N LEU A 13 28.99 8.17 16.90
CA LEU A 13 27.68 7.54 17.09
C LEU A 13 27.14 6.95 15.78
N ASN A 14 27.30 7.69 14.67
CA ASN A 14 26.96 7.22 13.33
C ASN A 14 27.70 5.93 12.95
N ALA A 15 28.99 5.83 13.28
CA ALA A 15 29.78 4.63 13.01
C ALA A 15 29.26 3.36 13.74
N LYS A 16 28.44 3.54 14.77
CA LYS A 16 27.82 2.46 15.56
C LYS A 16 26.34 2.26 15.23
N ASP A 17 25.79 3.01 14.27
CA ASP A 17 24.35 3.11 14.03
C ASP A 17 23.53 3.48 15.28
N ASP A 18 24.12 4.24 16.20
CA ASP A 18 23.49 4.65 17.45
C ASP A 18 22.63 5.90 17.22
N TYR A 19 21.48 5.72 16.55
CA TYR A 19 20.60 6.82 16.17
C TYR A 19 19.90 7.45 17.38
N ASP A 20 19.61 6.66 18.41
CA ASP A 20 19.08 7.18 19.68
C ASP A 20 20.11 8.06 20.37
N GLY A 21 21.38 7.61 20.44
CA GLY A 21 22.47 8.42 20.96
C GLY A 21 22.66 9.73 20.20
N ILE A 22 22.48 9.75 18.87
CA ILE A 22 22.55 11.01 18.08
C ILE A 22 21.40 11.95 18.43
N ILE A 23 20.17 11.43 18.51
CA ILE A 23 18.98 12.22 18.83
C ILE A 23 19.13 12.83 20.23
N ASP A 24 19.49 12.01 21.21
CA ASP A 24 19.67 12.43 22.59
C ASP A 24 20.81 13.44 22.71
N PHE A 25 21.95 13.19 22.06
CA PHE A 25 23.09 14.10 22.08
C PHE A 25 22.75 15.46 21.50
N ILE A 26 22.14 15.51 20.31
CA ILE A 26 21.78 16.79 19.66
C ILE A 26 20.73 17.54 20.48
N ALA A 27 19.81 16.85 21.16
CA ALA A 27 18.84 17.46 22.05
C ALA A 27 19.47 18.16 23.28
N THR A 28 20.72 17.86 23.63
CA THR A 28 21.47 18.56 24.70
C THR A 28 22.16 19.84 24.25
N LEU A 29 22.19 20.12 22.95
CA LEU A 29 22.90 21.30 22.42
C LEU A 29 22.03 22.55 22.55
N ASP A 30 22.62 23.64 23.05
CA ASP A 30 21.94 24.94 23.18
C ASP A 30 21.58 25.56 21.82
N ASN A 31 22.31 25.20 20.77
CA ASN A 31 22.09 25.65 19.40
C ASN A 31 22.29 24.50 18.41
N VAL A 32 21.22 24.12 17.72
CA VAL A 32 21.26 23.12 16.65
C VAL A 32 21.40 23.85 15.33
N ASP A 33 22.60 23.87 14.78
CA ASP A 33 22.86 24.48 13.46
C ASP A 33 22.34 23.59 12.31
N PHE A 34 22.59 24.03 11.07
CA PHE A 34 22.13 23.33 9.88
C PHE A 34 22.71 21.92 9.73
N ASP A 35 23.99 21.73 10.04
CA ASP A 35 24.65 20.44 9.87
C ASP A 35 24.19 19.47 10.95
N CYS A 36 24.01 19.95 12.19
CA CYS A 36 23.39 19.18 13.28
C CYS A 36 21.95 18.82 12.94
N ALA A 37 21.16 19.75 12.39
CA ALA A 37 19.77 19.47 11.98
C ALA A 37 19.70 18.40 10.87
N LEU A 38 20.63 18.42 9.91
CA LEU A 38 20.74 17.37 8.90
C LEU A 38 21.06 16.00 9.51
N GLN A 39 21.98 15.94 10.48
CA GLN A 39 22.31 14.69 11.17
C GLN A 39 21.16 14.19 12.04
N LEU A 40 20.43 15.09 12.70
CA LEU A 40 19.25 14.76 13.48
C LEU A 40 18.12 14.20 12.60
N ALA A 41 17.83 14.84 11.48
CA ALA A 41 16.85 14.34 10.52
C ALA A 41 17.25 12.97 9.96
N ARG A 42 18.52 12.77 9.61
CA ARG A 42 19.06 11.49 9.15
C ARG A 42 18.93 10.40 10.21
N ALA A 43 19.20 10.70 11.48
CA ALA A 43 19.03 9.75 12.59
C ALA A 43 17.56 9.31 12.74
N HIS A 44 16.62 10.26 12.68
CA HIS A 44 15.19 9.93 12.66
C HIS A 44 14.80 9.05 11.48
N ILE A 45 15.26 9.36 10.26
CA ILE A 45 14.99 8.55 9.06
C ILE A 45 15.54 7.12 9.22
N ASN A 46 16.77 6.96 9.67
CA ASN A 46 17.39 5.66 9.82
C ASN A 46 16.72 4.82 10.92
N LYS A 47 16.32 5.46 12.02
CA LYS A 47 15.51 4.83 13.07
C LYS A 47 14.14 4.40 12.53
N ALA A 48 13.48 5.26 11.75
CA ALA A 48 12.19 4.95 11.14
C ALA A 48 12.25 3.76 10.19
N ASN A 49 13.34 3.62 9.42
CA ASN A 49 13.56 2.48 8.53
C ASN A 49 13.69 1.13 9.25
N ARG A 50 13.90 1.13 10.58
CA ARG A 50 14.04 -0.07 11.42
C ARG A 50 12.87 -0.27 12.39
N ALA A 51 11.86 0.59 12.33
CA ALA A 51 10.75 0.62 13.28
C ALA A 51 9.48 -0.02 12.71
N GLU A 52 8.57 -0.42 13.60
CA GLU A 52 7.20 -0.81 13.24
C GLU A 52 6.46 0.36 12.56
N PRO A 53 5.54 0.10 11.61
CA PRO A 53 4.98 1.13 10.71
C PRO A 53 4.39 2.36 11.40
N SER A 54 3.62 2.18 12.48
CA SER A 54 2.98 3.29 13.20
C SER A 54 4.00 4.21 13.89
N TYR A 55 5.08 3.64 14.41
CA TYR A 55 6.16 4.41 15.02
C TYR A 55 7.09 5.03 13.97
N ALA A 56 7.36 4.31 12.88
CA ALA A 56 8.12 4.81 11.75
C ALA A 56 7.48 6.10 11.16
N TYR A 57 6.16 6.13 11.01
CA TYR A 57 5.43 7.31 10.52
C TYR A 57 5.72 8.56 11.36
N LYS A 58 5.66 8.44 12.70
CA LYS A 58 5.98 9.55 13.63
C LYS A 58 7.42 10.02 13.48
N LEU A 59 8.37 9.10 13.30
CA LEU A 59 9.78 9.45 13.12
C LEU A 59 10.03 10.17 11.79
N TYR A 60 9.33 9.80 10.71
CA TYR A 60 9.38 10.54 9.45
C TYR A 60 8.79 11.95 9.59
N LEU A 61 7.68 12.12 10.32
CA LEU A 61 7.15 13.46 10.61
C LEU A 61 8.17 14.32 11.36
N ASN A 62 8.79 13.79 12.41
CA ASN A 62 9.84 14.52 13.13
C ASN A 62 10.99 14.95 12.21
N ALA A 63 11.49 14.04 11.35
CA ALA A 63 12.54 14.38 10.39
C ALA A 63 12.10 15.49 9.41
N SER A 64 10.84 15.45 8.96
CA SER A 64 10.25 16.45 8.08
C SER A 64 10.22 17.82 8.74
N ASP A 65 9.76 17.89 9.98
CA ASP A 65 9.65 19.13 10.76
C ASP A 65 11.03 19.76 11.00
N ILE A 66 12.02 18.94 11.37
CA ILE A 66 13.41 19.39 11.52
C ILE A 66 13.92 20.01 10.21
N LEU A 67 13.74 19.33 9.09
CA LEU A 67 14.21 19.83 7.79
C LEU A 67 13.52 21.15 7.40
N ASP A 68 12.24 21.32 7.72
CA ASP A 68 11.48 22.53 7.38
C ASP A 68 11.97 23.78 8.10
N THR A 69 12.51 23.65 9.32
CA THR A 69 13.14 24.78 10.04
C THR A 69 14.30 25.41 9.24
N TYR A 70 14.93 24.63 8.35
CA TYR A 70 16.06 25.05 7.53
C TYR A 70 15.76 25.11 6.03
N ALA A 71 14.49 25.13 5.61
CA ALA A 71 14.11 25.05 4.20
C ALA A 71 14.80 26.10 3.30
N GLN A 72 14.97 27.33 3.78
CA GLN A 72 15.65 28.39 3.00
C GLN A 72 17.14 28.14 2.81
N LYS A 73 17.82 27.62 3.85
CA LYS A 73 19.25 27.30 3.80
C LYS A 73 19.51 26.01 3.02
N GLY A 74 18.60 25.04 3.14
CA GLY A 74 18.67 23.73 2.49
C GLY A 74 18.22 23.69 1.04
N LYS A 75 17.59 24.76 0.52
CA LYS A 75 16.96 24.77 -0.82
C LYS A 75 17.86 24.31 -1.96
N ASP A 76 19.18 24.51 -1.85
CA ASP A 76 20.17 24.12 -2.86
C ASP A 76 21.18 23.08 -2.32
N SER A 77 20.97 22.56 -1.11
CA SER A 77 21.81 21.51 -0.51
C SER A 77 21.36 20.13 -0.99
N PRO A 78 22.21 19.35 -1.69
CA PRO A 78 21.85 18.01 -2.16
C PRO A 78 21.40 17.07 -1.04
N SER A 79 22.09 17.08 0.11
CA SER A 79 21.77 16.23 1.26
C SER A 79 20.45 16.62 1.90
N TRP A 80 20.19 17.92 2.07
CA TRP A 80 18.91 18.39 2.59
C TRP A 80 17.75 18.01 1.67
N LEU A 81 17.91 18.26 0.37
CA LEU A 81 16.90 17.92 -0.65
C LEU A 81 16.65 16.41 -0.69
N PHE A 82 17.70 15.59 -0.58
CA PHE A 82 17.57 14.14 -0.52
C PHE A 82 16.80 13.69 0.72
N TYR A 83 17.18 14.13 1.93
CA TYR A 83 16.48 13.73 3.15
C TYR A 83 15.03 14.23 3.17
N LYS A 84 14.77 15.45 2.69
CA LYS A 84 13.40 15.96 2.58
C LYS A 84 12.58 15.15 1.57
N GLY A 85 13.14 14.89 0.39
CA GLY A 85 12.50 14.04 -0.61
C GLY A 85 12.23 12.63 -0.10
N TYR A 86 13.19 12.02 0.59
CA TYR A 86 13.04 10.67 1.16
C TYR A 86 11.94 10.62 2.22
N THR A 87 11.87 11.62 3.08
CA THR A 87 10.84 11.73 4.11
C THR A 87 9.46 11.90 3.51
N LEU A 88 9.32 12.80 2.53
CA LEU A 88 8.06 12.99 1.79
C LEU A 88 7.62 11.70 1.09
N PHE A 89 8.54 10.99 0.44
CA PHE A 89 8.27 9.70 -0.19
C PHE A 89 7.73 8.68 0.82
N LYS A 90 8.35 8.57 2.00
CA LYS A 90 7.91 7.68 3.08
C LYS A 90 6.57 8.08 3.70
N LEU A 91 6.19 9.34 3.59
CA LEU A 91 4.89 9.89 3.97
C LEU A 91 3.86 9.82 2.81
N ASN A 92 4.18 9.10 1.73
CA ASN A 92 3.35 8.91 0.53
C ASN A 92 3.05 10.20 -0.27
N LEU A 93 3.88 11.24 -0.11
CA LEU A 93 3.84 12.49 -0.87
C LEU A 93 4.81 12.41 -2.06
N VAL A 94 4.47 11.56 -3.03
CA VAL A 94 5.37 11.17 -4.14
C VAL A 94 5.71 12.35 -5.05
N SER A 95 4.74 13.20 -5.38
CA SER A 95 4.92 14.35 -6.26
C SER A 95 5.85 15.39 -5.62
N GLU A 96 5.67 15.67 -4.34
CA GLU A 96 6.52 16.57 -3.56
C GLU A 96 7.93 16.02 -3.42
N ALA A 97 8.05 14.71 -3.19
CA ALA A 97 9.34 14.01 -3.14
C ALA A 97 10.08 14.12 -4.47
N LEU A 98 9.39 13.89 -5.59
CA LEU A 98 9.94 14.00 -6.95
C LEU A 98 10.56 15.38 -7.18
N ILE A 99 9.85 16.46 -6.85
CA ILE A 99 10.36 17.83 -6.98
C ILE A 99 11.67 18.02 -6.20
N ARG A 100 11.77 17.46 -4.98
CA ARG A 100 12.99 17.55 -4.15
C ARG A 100 14.14 16.77 -4.77
N PHE A 101 13.91 15.55 -5.24
CA PHE A 101 14.94 14.74 -5.87
C PHE A 101 15.42 15.33 -7.21
N GLU A 102 14.52 15.91 -8.01
CA GLU A 102 14.90 16.57 -9.26
C GLU A 102 15.76 17.79 -9.00
N ARG A 103 15.42 18.56 -7.96
CA ARG A 103 16.26 19.67 -7.51
C ARG A 103 17.60 19.18 -6.97
N ALA A 104 17.62 18.11 -6.17
CA ALA A 104 18.85 17.54 -5.62
C ALA A 104 19.82 17.13 -6.75
N MET A 105 19.29 16.52 -7.83
CA MET A 105 20.07 16.10 -8.98
C MET A 105 20.75 17.26 -9.73
N ARG A 106 20.20 18.49 -9.65
CA ARG A 106 20.81 19.68 -10.26
C ARG A 106 22.04 20.19 -9.49
N PHE A 107 22.12 19.90 -8.20
CA PHE A 107 23.16 20.43 -7.30
C PHE A 107 24.16 19.37 -6.83
N VAL A 108 23.82 18.08 -6.88
CA VAL A 108 24.74 16.99 -6.53
C VAL A 108 25.86 16.90 -7.57
N THR A 109 27.07 16.61 -7.11
CA THR A 109 28.24 16.44 -7.97
C THR A 109 28.52 14.96 -8.21
N ILE A 110 29.09 14.62 -9.37
CA ILE A 110 29.48 13.24 -9.70
C ILE A 110 30.52 12.69 -8.72
N SER A 111 31.33 13.55 -8.10
CA SER A 111 32.29 13.17 -7.05
C SER A 111 31.63 12.63 -5.79
N ASP A 112 30.38 13.01 -5.49
CA ASP A 112 29.57 12.38 -4.44
C ASP A 112 28.75 11.23 -5.05
N GLY A 113 29.46 10.19 -5.51
CA GLY A 113 28.85 9.09 -6.26
C GLY A 113 27.80 8.32 -5.46
N ALA A 114 27.94 8.25 -4.13
CA ALA A 114 26.95 7.60 -3.27
C ALA A 114 25.62 8.36 -3.27
N LEU A 115 25.65 9.67 -2.98
CA LEU A 115 24.44 10.49 -2.97
C LEU A 115 23.85 10.63 -4.37
N PHE A 116 24.68 10.78 -5.40
CA PHE A 116 24.25 10.82 -6.80
C PHE A 116 23.42 9.59 -7.17
N ASN A 117 23.93 8.39 -6.85
CA ASN A 117 23.24 7.13 -7.11
C ASN A 117 21.94 6.99 -6.30
N GLN A 118 21.95 7.41 -5.03
CA GLN A 118 20.75 7.40 -4.19
C GLN A 118 19.65 8.31 -4.76
N ILE A 119 19.98 9.54 -5.15
CA ILE A 119 19.03 10.46 -5.78
C ILE A 119 18.53 9.88 -7.10
N GLY A 120 19.41 9.34 -7.94
CA GLY A 120 19.04 8.74 -9.23
C GLY A 120 18.07 7.57 -9.09
N ASN A 121 18.31 6.69 -8.12
CA ASN A 121 17.40 5.57 -7.82
C ASN A 121 16.03 6.07 -7.36
N MET A 122 16.00 7.04 -6.44
CA MET A 122 14.74 7.62 -5.96
C MET A 122 13.99 8.36 -7.06
N LEU A 123 14.69 9.09 -7.95
CA LEU A 123 14.08 9.72 -9.12
C LEU A 123 13.41 8.70 -10.02
N LYS A 124 14.08 7.59 -10.33
CA LYS A 124 13.50 6.52 -11.15
C LYS A 124 12.23 5.98 -10.51
N ILE A 125 12.27 5.68 -9.21
CA ILE A 125 11.10 5.18 -8.46
C ILE A 125 9.96 6.21 -8.49
N CYS A 126 10.23 7.46 -8.11
CA CYS A 126 9.23 8.52 -8.07
C CYS A 126 8.62 8.80 -9.46
N LYS A 127 9.43 8.82 -10.53
CA LYS A 127 8.92 9.01 -11.90
C LYS A 127 8.05 7.86 -12.38
N THR A 128 8.42 6.61 -12.06
CA THR A 128 7.58 5.46 -12.37
C THR A 128 6.25 5.54 -11.61
N LEU A 129 6.28 5.91 -10.33
CA LEU A 129 5.05 6.09 -9.54
C LEU A 129 4.21 7.28 -10.02
N GLU A 130 4.82 8.40 -10.35
CA GLU A 130 4.15 9.58 -10.92
C GLU A 130 3.55 9.27 -12.28
N ALA A 131 4.26 8.57 -13.17
CA ALA A 131 3.72 8.17 -14.47
C ALA A 131 2.47 7.29 -14.31
N ARG A 132 2.49 6.36 -13.35
CA ARG A 132 1.33 5.52 -12.97
C ARG A 132 0.19 6.32 -12.34
N LEU A 133 0.49 7.47 -11.75
CA LEU A 133 -0.49 8.43 -11.26
C LEU A 133 -1.00 9.35 -12.39
N SER A 134 -0.18 9.67 -13.40
CA SER A 134 -0.48 10.66 -14.44
C SER A 134 -1.47 10.20 -15.51
N GLU A 135 -1.82 8.91 -15.54
CA GLU A 135 -3.01 8.40 -16.21
C GLU A 135 -4.19 8.29 -15.22
N THR A 136 -4.39 9.37 -14.44
CA THR A 136 -5.54 9.53 -13.55
C THR A 136 -6.83 9.37 -14.33
N LEU A 137 -7.80 8.71 -13.71
CA LEU A 137 -9.18 8.73 -14.18
C LEU A 137 -9.66 10.18 -14.31
N SER A 138 -10.35 10.48 -15.40
CA SER A 138 -11.03 11.77 -15.55
C SER A 138 -12.22 11.87 -14.59
N ASP A 139 -12.75 13.09 -14.37
CA ASP A 139 -13.99 13.25 -13.60
C ASP A 139 -15.15 12.45 -14.22
N ASP A 140 -15.19 12.35 -15.56
CA ASP A 140 -16.17 11.52 -16.27
C ASP A 140 -15.98 10.02 -15.97
N ASP A 141 -14.73 9.52 -15.96
CA ASP A 141 -14.44 8.14 -15.58
C ASP A 141 -14.81 7.85 -14.12
N LEU A 142 -14.58 8.80 -13.21
CA LEU A 142 -14.97 8.68 -11.81
C LEU A 142 -16.50 8.64 -11.65
N ASN A 143 -17.24 9.42 -12.45
CA ASN A 143 -18.69 9.38 -12.51
C ASN A 143 -19.20 8.04 -13.08
N LEU A 144 -18.57 7.50 -14.14
CA LEU A 144 -18.91 6.19 -14.70
C LEU A 144 -18.76 5.08 -13.65
N ILE A 145 -17.67 5.10 -12.87
CA ILE A 145 -17.46 4.15 -11.77
C ILE A 145 -18.55 4.30 -10.70
N ASP A 146 -18.87 5.53 -10.32
CA ASP A 146 -19.90 5.82 -9.33
C ASP A 146 -21.29 5.31 -9.75
N GLU A 147 -21.72 5.66 -10.96
CA GLU A 147 -22.99 5.24 -11.55
C GLU A 147 -23.06 3.71 -11.67
N HIS A 148 -21.97 3.07 -12.07
CA HIS A 148 -21.90 1.61 -12.18
C HIS A 148 -22.07 0.93 -10.82
N ILE A 149 -21.38 1.40 -9.79
CA ILE A 149 -21.51 0.87 -8.43
C ILE A 149 -22.95 1.03 -7.93
N GLN A 150 -23.55 2.21 -8.08
CA GLN A 150 -24.93 2.47 -7.64
C GLN A 150 -25.95 1.60 -8.39
N LYS A 151 -25.77 1.43 -9.71
CA LYS A 151 -26.65 0.63 -10.56
C LYS A 151 -26.58 -0.86 -10.27
N HIS A 152 -25.38 -1.40 -10.09
CA HIS A 152 -25.16 -2.85 -10.04
C HIS A 152 -25.01 -3.42 -8.63
N PHE A 153 -24.54 -2.63 -7.66
CA PHE A 153 -24.32 -3.08 -6.28
C PHE A 153 -25.29 -2.43 -5.30
N GLY A 154 -25.52 -1.12 -5.42
CA GLY A 154 -26.46 -0.37 -4.59
C GLY A 154 -25.87 0.93 -4.04
N SER A 155 -26.66 1.62 -3.21
CA SER A 155 -26.20 2.83 -2.53
C SER A 155 -25.09 2.52 -1.52
N TYR A 156 -24.18 3.46 -1.33
CA TYR A 156 -23.03 3.27 -0.47
C TYR A 156 -22.75 4.49 0.42
N SER A 157 -21.93 4.26 1.44
CA SER A 157 -21.36 5.32 2.29
C SER A 157 -19.84 5.19 2.35
N VAL A 158 -19.11 6.29 2.51
CA VAL A 158 -17.64 6.24 2.66
C VAL A 158 -17.31 5.88 4.10
N LEU A 159 -16.57 4.77 4.30
CA LEU A 159 -16.06 4.35 5.61
C LEU A 159 -14.78 5.09 5.99
N SER A 160 -13.88 5.26 5.03
CA SER A 160 -12.60 5.96 5.22
C SER A 160 -11.98 6.34 3.89
N SER A 161 -11.19 7.41 3.87
CA SER A 161 -10.43 7.85 2.70
C SER A 161 -8.94 7.87 3.04
N SER A 162 -8.09 7.37 2.14
CA SER A 162 -6.64 7.40 2.28
C SER A 162 -5.97 7.40 0.91
N ASP A 163 -5.05 8.33 0.67
CA ASP A 163 -4.26 8.40 -0.57
C ASP A 163 -5.09 8.35 -1.87
N SER A 164 -6.19 9.12 -1.94
CA SER A 164 -7.13 9.14 -3.08
C SER A 164 -7.87 7.82 -3.33
N ILE A 165 -7.84 6.89 -2.36
CA ILE A 165 -8.62 5.65 -2.38
C ILE A 165 -9.60 5.70 -1.22
N ASP A 166 -10.89 5.62 -1.55
CA ASP A 166 -11.94 5.43 -0.57
C ASP A 166 -12.17 3.95 -0.31
N LEU A 167 -12.46 3.61 0.95
CA LEU A 167 -13.19 2.39 1.27
C LEU A 167 -14.65 2.76 1.44
N ILE A 168 -15.51 2.22 0.57
CA ILE A 168 -16.95 2.41 0.61
C ILE A 168 -17.63 1.17 1.18
N ASP A 169 -18.73 1.38 1.89
CA ASP A 169 -19.65 0.35 2.35
C ASP A 169 -20.92 0.42 1.51
N VAL A 170 -21.06 -0.50 0.57
CA VAL A 170 -22.28 -0.68 -0.21
C VAL A 170 -23.31 -1.40 0.64
N ALA A 171 -24.47 -0.76 0.80
CA ALA A 171 -25.53 -1.24 1.66
C ALA A 171 -26.12 -2.56 1.13
N PRO A 172 -26.58 -3.45 2.03
CA PRO A 172 -27.28 -4.67 1.64
C PRO A 172 -28.52 -4.37 0.79
N THR A 173 -28.83 -5.26 -0.14
CA THR A 173 -30.03 -5.21 -0.99
C THR A 173 -30.89 -6.46 -0.77
N GLU A 174 -32.10 -6.49 -1.35
CA GLU A 174 -32.95 -7.67 -1.28
C GLU A 174 -32.32 -8.92 -1.93
N SER A 175 -31.56 -8.73 -3.02
CA SER A 175 -30.84 -9.82 -3.70
C SER A 175 -29.52 -10.19 -3.03
N HIS A 176 -28.89 -9.25 -2.32
CA HIS A 176 -27.60 -9.44 -1.65
C HIS A 176 -27.68 -8.97 -0.20
N ASN A 177 -28.06 -9.89 0.69
CA ASN A 177 -28.31 -9.60 2.10
C ASN A 177 -27.01 -9.56 2.93
N TYR A 178 -26.03 -8.76 2.48
CA TYR A 178 -24.73 -8.55 3.11
C TYR A 178 -24.14 -7.20 2.65
N HIS A 179 -23.15 -6.69 3.38
CA HIS A 179 -22.38 -5.51 2.99
C HIS A 179 -21.34 -5.87 1.93
N VAL A 180 -21.08 -4.99 0.96
CA VAL A 180 -19.90 -5.10 0.10
C VAL A 180 -18.99 -3.92 0.39
N ILE A 181 -17.85 -4.21 1.01
CA ILE A 181 -16.83 -3.21 1.26
C ILE A 181 -15.91 -3.17 0.06
N MET A 182 -15.83 -2.04 -0.62
CA MET A 182 -15.15 -1.91 -1.90
C MET A 182 -14.15 -0.75 -1.87
N THR A 183 -13.05 -0.87 -2.59
CA THR A 183 -12.20 0.28 -2.91
C THR A 183 -12.89 1.14 -3.98
N LYS A 184 -12.74 2.45 -3.90
CA LYS A 184 -13.10 3.39 -4.97
C LYS A 184 -11.94 4.34 -5.18
N GLY A 185 -11.34 4.30 -6.36
CA GLY A 185 -10.16 5.09 -6.72
C GLY A 185 -8.86 4.28 -6.82
N LEU A 186 -8.86 2.98 -6.47
CA LEU A 186 -7.69 2.13 -6.68
C LEU A 186 -7.39 1.97 -8.19
N SER A 187 -8.44 2.01 -9.01
CA SER A 187 -8.36 1.92 -10.47
C SER A 187 -7.64 3.08 -11.15
N ALA A 188 -7.36 4.17 -10.42
CA ALA A 188 -6.48 5.24 -10.89
C ALA A 188 -5.00 4.80 -10.98
N PHE A 189 -4.61 3.73 -10.31
CA PHE A 189 -3.26 3.21 -10.31
C PHE A 189 -3.12 2.06 -11.31
N LEU A 190 -2.31 2.28 -12.35
CA LEU A 190 -2.06 1.24 -13.36
C LEU A 190 -1.19 0.10 -12.81
N MET A 191 -1.57 -1.13 -13.15
CA MET A 191 -0.74 -2.32 -12.97
C MET A 191 0.15 -2.57 -14.18
N ASP A 192 1.31 -3.17 -13.94
CA ASP A 192 2.12 -3.75 -15.00
C ASP A 192 1.48 -5.07 -15.44
N VAL A 193 0.90 -5.06 -16.64
CA VAL A 193 0.15 -6.20 -17.20
C VAL A 193 1.14 -7.15 -17.87
N PRO A 194 1.16 -8.45 -17.52
CA PRO A 194 2.06 -9.43 -18.12
C PRO A 194 1.89 -9.58 -19.63
N ASP A 195 2.97 -9.94 -20.32
CA ASP A 195 2.94 -10.23 -21.75
C ASP A 195 1.89 -11.30 -22.09
N GLY A 196 1.16 -11.08 -23.19
CA GLY A 196 0.07 -11.95 -23.63
C GLY A 196 -1.31 -11.57 -23.10
N PHE A 197 -1.42 -10.58 -22.21
CA PHE A 197 -2.69 -10.00 -21.77
C PHE A 197 -2.88 -8.60 -22.33
N ASP A 198 -4.14 -8.25 -22.66
CA ASP A 198 -4.48 -6.90 -23.11
C ASP A 198 -4.40 -5.90 -21.96
N LYS A 199 -3.69 -4.79 -22.18
CA LYS A 199 -3.49 -3.76 -21.15
C LYS A 199 -4.78 -3.03 -20.81
N LYS A 200 -5.59 -2.67 -21.81
CA LYS A 200 -6.83 -1.92 -21.60
C LYS A 200 -7.80 -2.69 -20.70
N SER A 201 -7.89 -4.00 -20.87
CA SER A 201 -8.79 -4.83 -20.09
C SER A 201 -8.24 -5.30 -18.73
N ASN A 202 -6.96 -5.12 -18.41
CA ASN A 202 -6.34 -5.74 -17.23
C ASN A 202 -5.53 -4.79 -16.34
N ALA A 203 -5.25 -3.56 -16.76
CA ALA A 203 -4.37 -2.66 -16.01
C ALA A 203 -5.03 -2.00 -14.79
N ARG A 204 -6.37 -2.01 -14.69
CA ARG A 204 -7.14 -1.29 -13.67
C ARG A 204 -8.08 -2.21 -12.91
N ILE A 205 -8.08 -2.09 -11.58
CA ILE A 205 -8.94 -2.89 -10.70
C ILE A 205 -9.53 -2.07 -9.55
N GLU A 206 -10.67 -2.53 -9.05
CA GLU A 206 -11.13 -2.28 -7.68
C GLU A 206 -11.21 -3.61 -6.92
N LEU A 207 -11.12 -3.55 -5.61
CA LEU A 207 -11.15 -4.72 -4.73
C LEU A 207 -12.40 -4.65 -3.84
N ALA A 208 -13.08 -5.78 -3.66
CA ALA A 208 -14.29 -5.88 -2.87
C ALA A 208 -14.22 -7.06 -1.88
N ILE A 209 -14.81 -6.92 -0.71
CA ILE A 209 -15.04 -8.01 0.24
C ILE A 209 -16.48 -7.98 0.74
N ALA A 210 -17.17 -9.11 0.64
CA ALA A 210 -18.55 -9.26 1.11
C ALA A 210 -18.55 -9.62 2.61
N LEU A 211 -19.20 -8.80 3.44
CA LEU A 211 -19.26 -8.98 4.90
C LEU A 211 -20.71 -9.18 5.36
N PRO A 212 -20.98 -10.07 6.33
CA PRO A 212 -22.33 -10.30 6.85
C PRO A 212 -23.00 -9.02 7.38
N LEU A 213 -24.34 -8.96 7.35
CA LEU A 213 -25.15 -7.84 7.89
C LEU A 213 -24.75 -7.40 9.30
N LYS A 214 -24.41 -8.38 10.14
CA LYS A 214 -24.10 -8.17 11.56
C LYS A 214 -22.60 -8.03 11.82
N TRP A 215 -21.81 -7.75 10.78
CA TRP A 215 -20.38 -7.55 10.96
C TRP A 215 -20.12 -6.37 11.90
N ASP A 216 -19.33 -6.61 12.94
CA ASP A 216 -18.85 -5.56 13.81
C ASP A 216 -17.78 -4.74 13.08
N LYS A 217 -18.12 -3.50 12.68
CA LYS A 217 -17.20 -2.62 11.96
C LYS A 217 -15.96 -2.20 12.79
N SER A 218 -15.96 -2.41 14.10
CA SER A 218 -14.75 -2.28 14.91
C SER A 218 -13.73 -3.39 14.64
N ASN A 219 -14.16 -4.51 14.06
CA ASN A 219 -13.31 -5.56 13.53
C ASN A 219 -12.75 -5.16 12.15
N THR A 220 -11.68 -4.38 12.16
CA THR A 220 -11.16 -3.70 10.97
C THR A 220 -10.26 -4.56 10.08
N TRP A 221 -9.93 -5.80 10.45
CA TRP A 221 -8.97 -6.60 9.68
C TRP A 221 -9.35 -6.79 8.19
N PRO A 222 -10.63 -6.90 7.78
CA PRO A 222 -10.97 -6.97 6.35
C PRO A 222 -10.65 -5.66 5.62
N PHE A 223 -10.82 -4.52 6.31
CA PHE A 223 -10.52 -3.20 5.75
C PHE A 223 -9.01 -3.00 5.63
N GLU A 224 -8.25 -3.43 6.64
CA GLU A 224 -6.78 -3.42 6.57
C GLU A 224 -6.24 -4.37 5.51
N LEU A 225 -6.91 -5.50 5.25
CA LEU A 225 -6.57 -6.39 4.13
C LEU A 225 -6.75 -5.69 2.77
N LEU A 226 -7.87 -4.98 2.57
CA LEU A 226 -8.06 -4.16 1.36
C LEU A 226 -6.96 -3.11 1.23
N ARG A 227 -6.65 -2.36 2.30
CA ARG A 227 -5.57 -1.35 2.28
C ARG A 227 -4.21 -1.97 1.97
N LYS A 228 -3.90 -3.14 2.54
CA LYS A 228 -2.66 -3.88 2.26
C LYS A 228 -2.56 -4.26 0.78
N LEU A 229 -3.63 -4.75 0.17
CA LEU A 229 -3.67 -5.07 -1.26
C LEU A 229 -3.54 -3.80 -2.13
N SER A 230 -4.20 -2.70 -1.76
CA SER A 230 -4.05 -1.40 -2.42
C SER A 230 -2.61 -0.90 -2.38
N MET A 231 -1.93 -1.03 -1.22
CA MET A 231 -0.50 -0.69 -1.10
C MET A 231 0.39 -1.59 -1.96
N LEU A 232 0.10 -2.89 -2.06
CA LEU A 232 0.82 -3.82 -2.93
C LEU A 232 0.69 -3.41 -4.39
N LEU A 233 -0.52 -3.06 -4.85
CA LEU A 233 -0.75 -2.54 -6.19
C LEU A 233 0.03 -1.24 -6.40
N LYS A 234 -0.11 -0.26 -5.49
CA LYS A 234 0.63 1.02 -5.55
C LYS A 234 2.14 0.83 -5.64
N SER A 235 2.69 -0.20 -4.98
CA SER A 235 4.14 -0.50 -5.06
C SER A 235 4.62 -0.91 -6.47
N GLY A 236 3.71 -1.37 -7.34
CA GLY A 236 4.02 -1.71 -8.74
C GLY A 236 4.77 -3.02 -8.95
N ASN A 237 4.97 -3.79 -7.89
CA ASN A 237 5.82 -4.98 -7.94
C ASN A 237 5.10 -6.25 -8.41
N ARG A 238 3.76 -6.23 -8.53
CA ARG A 238 2.95 -7.43 -8.83
C ARG A 238 1.70 -7.07 -9.62
N PHE A 239 1.32 -7.98 -10.52
CA PHE A 239 0.02 -7.98 -11.19
C PHE A 239 -1.04 -8.65 -10.30
N LEU A 240 -2.13 -7.95 -9.98
CA LEU A 240 -3.22 -8.41 -9.11
C LEU A 240 -4.44 -8.79 -9.96
N GLY A 241 -4.33 -9.88 -10.71
CA GLY A 241 -5.45 -10.45 -11.47
C GLY A 241 -6.19 -11.58 -10.75
N PHE A 242 -7.15 -12.19 -11.44
CA PHE A 242 -7.86 -13.38 -10.96
C PHE A 242 -6.87 -14.47 -10.51
N GLY A 243 -7.12 -15.05 -9.33
CA GLY A 243 -6.30 -16.10 -8.75
C GLY A 243 -5.01 -15.62 -8.06
N PHE A 244 -4.71 -14.31 -8.09
CA PHE A 244 -3.66 -13.71 -7.27
C PHE A 244 -3.81 -14.17 -5.82
N THR A 245 -2.71 -14.49 -5.16
CA THR A 245 -2.70 -14.99 -3.78
C THR A 245 -1.75 -14.16 -2.93
N LEU A 246 -2.25 -13.72 -1.78
CA LEU A 246 -1.48 -13.10 -0.71
C LEU A 246 -1.28 -14.13 0.41
N ASP A 247 -0.03 -14.37 0.77
CA ASP A 247 0.34 -15.04 2.01
C ASP A 247 0.73 -13.97 3.04
N ASN A 248 0.02 -13.93 4.17
CA ASN A 248 0.31 -13.01 5.27
C ASN A 248 1.21 -13.64 6.35
N GLU A 249 1.56 -14.93 6.21
CA GLU A 249 2.29 -15.80 7.14
C GLU A 249 1.64 -16.00 8.52
N LYS A 250 0.98 -14.96 9.03
CA LYS A 250 0.26 -14.91 10.30
C LYS A 250 -1.18 -14.49 10.06
N ALA A 251 -2.03 -14.71 11.06
CA ALA A 251 -3.41 -14.26 11.00
C ALA A 251 -3.50 -12.74 10.82
N PHE A 252 -4.51 -12.26 10.07
CA PHE A 252 -4.71 -10.82 9.86
C PHE A 252 -5.01 -10.05 11.15
N ALA A 253 -5.63 -10.71 12.13
CA ALA A 253 -5.87 -10.18 13.46
C ALA A 253 -5.97 -11.31 14.49
N LYS A 254 -5.94 -10.97 15.78
CA LYS A 254 -5.97 -11.97 16.88
C LYS A 254 -7.28 -12.78 16.94
N ASN A 255 -8.36 -12.24 16.39
CA ASN A 255 -9.70 -12.80 16.44
C ASN A 255 -10.10 -13.57 15.17
N THR A 256 -9.18 -13.80 14.23
CA THR A 256 -9.46 -14.59 13.02
C THR A 256 -8.33 -15.57 12.73
N ALA A 257 -8.66 -16.66 12.03
CA ALA A 257 -7.68 -17.68 11.62
C ALA A 257 -7.17 -17.47 10.17
N TYR A 258 -7.72 -16.50 9.43
CA TYR A 258 -7.30 -16.23 8.05
C TYR A 258 -5.88 -15.68 8.00
N THR A 259 -5.00 -16.37 7.25
CA THR A 259 -3.58 -16.02 7.09
C THR A 259 -3.21 -15.64 5.66
N GLY A 260 -4.18 -15.55 4.75
CA GLY A 260 -3.94 -15.13 3.38
C GLY A 260 -5.23 -14.76 2.67
N ALA A 261 -5.12 -14.43 1.39
CA ALA A 261 -6.26 -14.06 0.56
C ALA A 261 -6.05 -14.46 -0.90
N MET A 262 -7.13 -14.68 -1.63
CA MET A 262 -7.14 -14.89 -3.08
C MET A 262 -8.11 -13.94 -3.77
N LEU A 263 -7.76 -13.48 -4.98
CA LEU A 263 -8.67 -12.69 -5.81
C LEU A 263 -9.54 -13.58 -6.70
N THR A 264 -10.84 -13.35 -6.71
CA THR A 264 -11.83 -14.10 -7.51
C THR A 264 -12.88 -13.16 -8.10
N ALA A 265 -13.81 -13.70 -8.89
CA ALA A 265 -15.05 -13.00 -9.20
C ALA A 265 -15.98 -13.00 -7.96
N LEU A 266 -16.84 -11.99 -7.86
CA LEU A 266 -18.01 -11.99 -6.98
C LEU A 266 -19.09 -12.91 -7.56
N GLY A 267 -19.20 -14.12 -7.01
CA GLY A 267 -19.97 -15.21 -7.62
C GLY A 267 -21.46 -14.93 -7.89
N ASP A 268 -22.15 -14.25 -6.97
CA ASP A 268 -23.59 -13.96 -7.10
C ASP A 268 -23.88 -12.78 -8.04
N TYR A 269 -22.84 -11.99 -8.35
CA TYR A 269 -22.92 -10.83 -9.24
C TYR A 269 -22.64 -11.25 -10.69
N SER A 270 -23.29 -10.59 -11.65
CA SER A 270 -23.06 -10.86 -13.08
C SER A 270 -21.66 -10.43 -13.51
N LYS A 271 -21.16 -10.97 -14.64
CA LYS A 271 -19.88 -10.52 -15.21
C LYS A 271 -19.92 -9.02 -15.56
N GLU A 272 -21.04 -8.53 -16.08
CA GLU A 272 -21.25 -7.11 -16.42
C GLU A 272 -21.11 -6.23 -15.19
N SER A 273 -21.69 -6.62 -14.05
CA SER A 273 -21.53 -5.83 -12.82
C SER A 273 -20.09 -5.72 -12.33
N GLN A 274 -19.20 -6.61 -12.76
CA GLN A 274 -17.81 -6.67 -12.27
C GLN A 274 -16.80 -6.07 -13.24
N ALA A 275 -17.25 -5.47 -14.35
CA ALA A 275 -16.40 -4.81 -15.33
C ALA A 275 -17.00 -3.45 -15.72
N ILE A 276 -16.23 -2.38 -15.54
CA ILE A 276 -16.64 -1.01 -15.84
C ILE A 276 -15.86 -0.54 -17.06
N GLU A 277 -16.55 -0.19 -18.15
CA GLU A 277 -15.94 0.39 -19.33
C GLU A 277 -15.76 1.90 -19.15
N LEU A 278 -14.52 2.37 -19.30
CA LEU A 278 -14.15 3.78 -19.20
C LEU A 278 -14.26 4.50 -20.54
N ALA A 279 -14.29 5.84 -20.53
CA ALA A 279 -14.46 6.64 -21.74
C ALA A 279 -13.33 6.45 -22.77
N ASN A 280 -12.12 6.13 -22.30
CA ASN A 280 -10.95 5.84 -23.12
C ASN A 280 -10.89 4.39 -23.67
N GLY A 281 -11.89 3.57 -23.33
CA GLY A 281 -12.00 2.16 -23.68
C GLY A 281 -11.18 1.22 -22.79
N ASP A 282 -10.61 1.68 -21.68
CA ASP A 282 -10.07 0.82 -20.64
C ASP A 282 -11.20 0.14 -19.86
N THR A 283 -10.88 -0.96 -19.18
CA THR A 283 -11.80 -1.67 -18.29
C THR A 283 -11.27 -1.66 -16.86
N VAL A 284 -12.13 -1.28 -15.92
CA VAL A 284 -11.89 -1.49 -14.49
C VAL A 284 -12.55 -2.79 -14.06
N ASN A 285 -11.76 -3.76 -13.58
CA ASN A 285 -12.29 -5.03 -13.08
C ASN A 285 -12.48 -4.97 -11.56
N ILE A 286 -13.63 -5.42 -11.08
CA ILE A 286 -13.91 -5.55 -9.64
C ILE A 286 -13.62 -6.99 -9.22
N PHE A 287 -12.60 -7.18 -8.39
CA PHE A 287 -12.26 -8.50 -7.85
C PHE A 287 -12.70 -8.66 -6.40
N GLN A 288 -13.30 -9.82 -6.10
CA GLN A 288 -13.53 -10.25 -4.74
C GLN A 288 -12.21 -10.64 -4.08
N VAL A 289 -11.99 -10.16 -2.87
CA VAL A 289 -10.97 -10.66 -1.94
C VAL A 289 -11.60 -11.76 -1.10
N VAL A 290 -11.11 -12.99 -1.27
CA VAL A 290 -11.52 -14.16 -0.49
C VAL A 290 -10.43 -14.50 0.54
N PRO A 291 -10.66 -14.27 1.85
CA PRO A 291 -9.76 -14.70 2.90
C PRO A 291 -9.58 -16.23 2.93
N LEU A 292 -8.33 -16.66 3.08
CA LEU A 292 -7.90 -18.05 3.04
C LEU A 292 -7.35 -18.50 4.39
N MET A 293 -7.73 -19.71 4.78
CA MET A 293 -7.19 -20.41 5.95
C MET A 293 -5.76 -20.92 5.67
N PRO A 294 -4.97 -21.27 6.70
CA PRO A 294 -3.55 -21.61 6.53
C PRO A 294 -3.28 -22.74 5.51
N MET A 295 -4.07 -23.81 5.53
CA MET A 295 -3.86 -24.92 4.60
C MET A 295 -4.40 -24.61 3.20
N GLU A 296 -5.36 -23.71 3.07
CA GLU A 296 -5.82 -23.19 1.77
C GLU A 296 -4.74 -22.30 1.12
N VAL A 297 -4.05 -21.46 1.91
CA VAL A 297 -2.87 -20.72 1.45
C VAL A 297 -1.78 -21.70 0.99
N ALA A 298 -1.47 -22.71 1.82
CA ALA A 298 -0.48 -23.74 1.46
C ALA A 298 -0.87 -24.51 0.19
N TYR A 299 -2.17 -24.79 -0.01
CA TYR A 299 -2.69 -25.42 -1.22
C TYR A 299 -2.50 -24.51 -2.46
N ARG A 300 -2.79 -23.20 -2.35
CA ARG A 300 -2.60 -22.23 -3.45
C ARG A 300 -1.16 -22.10 -3.92
N GLN A 301 -0.17 -22.40 -3.08
CA GLN A 301 1.24 -22.39 -3.48
C GLN A 301 1.60 -23.51 -4.49
N LYS A 302 0.78 -24.56 -4.58
CA LYS A 302 1.07 -25.74 -5.42
C LYS A 302 0.01 -26.04 -6.47
N HIS A 303 -1.16 -25.41 -6.38
CA HIS A 303 -2.32 -25.66 -7.23
C HIS A 303 -2.76 -24.37 -7.92
N GLN A 304 -3.71 -24.44 -8.86
CA GLN A 304 -4.33 -23.28 -9.49
C GLN A 304 -5.53 -22.74 -8.69
N ALA A 305 -5.93 -21.49 -8.96
CA ALA A 305 -7.05 -20.87 -8.26
C ALA A 305 -8.37 -21.63 -8.48
N GLN A 306 -8.59 -22.10 -9.72
CA GLN A 306 -9.77 -22.88 -10.06
C GLN A 306 -9.87 -24.18 -9.26
N GLU A 307 -8.74 -24.85 -9.00
CA GLU A 307 -8.74 -26.09 -8.19
C GLU A 307 -9.21 -25.83 -6.75
N LEU A 308 -8.82 -24.69 -6.14
CA LEU A 308 -9.31 -24.34 -4.81
C LEU A 308 -10.79 -23.92 -4.85
N LEU A 309 -11.23 -23.20 -5.89
CA LEU A 309 -12.64 -22.86 -6.09
C LEU A 309 -13.52 -24.11 -6.23
N ASP A 310 -13.04 -25.12 -6.95
CA ASP A 310 -13.73 -26.40 -7.09
C ASP A 310 -13.82 -27.14 -5.74
N LEU A 311 -12.78 -27.05 -4.89
CA LEU A 311 -12.83 -27.57 -3.52
C LEU A 311 -13.84 -26.82 -2.65
N PHE A 312 -13.88 -25.49 -2.70
CA PHE A 312 -14.90 -24.71 -1.99
C PHE A 312 -16.30 -25.12 -2.41
N LYS A 313 -16.54 -25.28 -3.72
CA LYS A 313 -17.82 -25.75 -4.24
C LYS A 313 -18.17 -27.15 -3.77
N LEU A 314 -17.22 -28.09 -3.85
CA LEU A 314 -17.39 -29.48 -3.41
C LEU A 314 -17.71 -29.58 -1.91
N ARG A 315 -17.14 -28.68 -1.09
CA ARG A 315 -17.35 -28.62 0.36
C ARG A 315 -18.42 -27.63 0.79
N HIS A 316 -19.18 -27.08 -0.15
CA HIS A 316 -20.26 -26.13 0.10
C HIS A 316 -19.84 -24.91 0.93
N VAL A 317 -18.62 -24.42 0.71
CA VAL A 317 -18.14 -23.20 1.37
C VAL A 317 -18.77 -21.98 0.72
N VAL A 318 -19.36 -21.13 1.57
CA VAL A 318 -19.86 -19.82 1.21
C VAL A 318 -18.68 -18.84 1.21
N LEU A 319 -18.42 -18.21 0.06
CA LEU A 319 -17.38 -17.19 -0.10
C LEU A 319 -17.93 -15.76 0.08
N SER A 320 -19.23 -15.60 -0.16
CA SER A 320 -19.95 -14.33 -0.07
C SER A 320 -21.29 -14.54 0.65
N PRO A 321 -21.53 -13.91 1.81
CA PRO A 321 -20.56 -13.13 2.58
C PRO A 321 -19.47 -14.00 3.23
N LEU A 322 -18.41 -13.35 3.68
CA LEU A 322 -17.37 -13.95 4.51
C LEU A 322 -17.97 -14.61 5.75
N VAL A 323 -17.60 -15.87 6.00
CA VAL A 323 -17.99 -16.62 7.21
C VAL A 323 -16.79 -16.77 8.13
N ASP A 324 -16.71 -15.92 9.16
CA ASP A 324 -15.64 -16.02 10.16
C ASP A 324 -15.75 -17.35 10.93
N GLY A 325 -14.61 -17.99 11.18
CA GLY A 325 -14.56 -19.28 11.87
C GLY A 325 -15.00 -20.51 11.06
N ARG A 326 -15.14 -20.41 9.72
CA ARG A 326 -15.36 -21.60 8.88
C ARG A 326 -14.18 -22.58 8.96
N GLU A 327 -14.44 -23.85 8.71
CA GLU A 327 -13.35 -24.84 8.61
C GLU A 327 -12.45 -24.58 7.40
N ASP A 328 -11.19 -25.01 7.54
CA ASP A 328 -10.22 -25.02 6.46
C ASP A 328 -10.48 -26.22 5.54
N VAL A 329 -10.86 -25.97 4.28
CA VAL A 329 -11.27 -27.05 3.36
C VAL A 329 -10.13 -27.99 2.98
N CYS A 330 -8.89 -27.51 3.10
CA CYS A 330 -7.68 -28.23 2.75
C CYS A 330 -7.11 -29.03 3.93
N GLN A 331 -7.60 -28.81 5.16
CA GLN A 331 -7.16 -29.56 6.34
C GLN A 331 -7.29 -31.08 6.13
N SER A 332 -8.42 -31.54 5.59
CA SER A 332 -8.67 -32.96 5.33
C SER A 332 -7.86 -33.56 4.17
N ILE A 333 -7.28 -32.74 3.30
CA ILE A 333 -6.45 -33.16 2.16
C ILE A 333 -5.03 -33.47 2.64
N SER A 334 -4.50 -32.64 3.55
CA SER A 334 -3.17 -32.84 4.14
C SER A 334 -3.03 -34.10 4.99
N ALA A 335 -4.14 -34.61 5.54
CA ALA A 335 -4.16 -35.81 6.37
C ALA A 335 -4.07 -37.13 5.56
N LYS A 336 -4.22 -37.08 4.23
CA LYS A 336 -4.16 -38.25 3.34
C LYS A 336 -2.82 -38.40 2.60
N SER A 337 -1.86 -37.53 2.87
CA SER A 337 -0.52 -37.53 2.27
C SER A 337 0.61 -37.80 3.29
N VAL A 338 0.29 -38.48 4.40
CA VAL A 338 1.28 -39.04 5.35
C VAL A 338 1.32 -40.55 5.25
#